data_AF-A0A833DXN8-F1
#
_entry.id   AF-A0A833DXN8-F1
#
_cell.length_a   1.000
_cell.length_b   1.000
_cell.length_c   1.000
_cell.angle_alpha   90.00
_cell.angle_beta   90.00
_cell.angle_gamma   90.00
#
_symmetry.space_group_name_H-M   'P 1'
#
loop_
_entity.id
_entity.type
_entity.pdbx_description
1 polymer ?
#
loop_
_entity_poly.entity_id
_entity_poly.type
_entity_poly.pdbx_seq_one_letter_code
_entity_poly.pdbx_strand_id
1 'polypeptide(L)'
;MEIKPKLVVIDSPLAFPRQGWFRNVDIVMRRLGYKVLPPMWKGMQMLVERAVRIKNLLEEVGIHVLETHPRSAWLASSCNSPIKAVERVCRNVPGDLKALKKDVIDALVALAVGVEYVRGN
;
A
#
# COMPACT_ATOMS: atom_id res chain seq x y z
N MET A 1 7.93 10.03 -22.93
CA MET A 1 8.44 10.51 -21.63
C MET A 1 8.73 9.28 -20.80
N GLU A 2 9.99 9.07 -20.41
CA GLU A 2 10.37 7.92 -19.58
C GLU A 2 10.18 8.31 -18.11
N ILE A 3 9.33 7.60 -17.39
CA ILE A 3 9.05 7.88 -15.97
C ILE A 3 10.02 7.06 -15.14
N LYS A 4 10.92 7.73 -14.41
CA LYS A 4 11.80 7.10 -13.42
C LYS A 4 11.34 7.50 -12.00
N PRO A 5 10.46 6.70 -11.35
CA PRO A 5 9.95 7.05 -10.02
C PRO A 5 11.08 6.98 -8.99
N LYS A 6 11.07 7.88 -8.01
CA LYS A 6 11.98 7.81 -6.84
C LYS A 6 11.40 6.94 -5.71
N LEU A 7 10.08 6.75 -5.72
CA LEU A 7 9.31 6.02 -4.73
C LEU A 7 8.27 5.16 -5.43
N VAL A 8 8.13 3.90 -4.99
CA VAL A 8 7.03 3.01 -5.36
C VAL A 8 6.36 2.51 -4.10
N VAL A 9 5.03 2.53 -4.05
CA VAL A 9 4.24 2.02 -2.93
C VAL A 9 3.55 0.73 -3.36
N ILE A 10 3.70 -0.35 -2.59
CA ILE A 10 3.18 -1.68 -2.91
C ILE A 10 2.14 -2.10 -1.88
N ASP A 11 0.95 -2.47 -2.36
CA ASP A 11 -0.09 -3.15 -1.56
C ASP A 11 0.23 -4.63 -1.39
N SER A 12 1.21 -4.94 -0.55
CA SER A 12 1.56 -6.30 -0.14
C SER A 12 2.62 -6.27 0.96
N PRO A 13 2.61 -7.22 1.91
CA PRO A 13 3.72 -7.39 2.82
C PRO A 13 5.07 -7.52 2.07
N LEU A 14 6.06 -6.74 2.49
CA LEU A 14 7.43 -6.76 1.94
C LEU A 14 8.39 -7.61 2.77
N ALA A 15 7.85 -8.48 3.64
CA ALA A 15 8.60 -9.46 4.41
C ALA A 15 7.66 -10.54 4.95
N PHE A 16 8.23 -11.73 5.23
CA PHE A 16 7.58 -12.75 6.02
C PHE A 16 7.71 -12.49 7.54
N PRO A 17 6.81 -13.05 8.38
CA PRO A 17 7.02 -13.06 9.82
C PRO A 17 8.26 -13.87 10.18
N ARG A 18 8.98 -13.43 11.22
CA ARG A 18 10.12 -14.20 11.78
C ARG A 18 9.65 -15.51 12.43
N GLN A 19 8.44 -15.53 12.98
CA GLN A 19 7.83 -16.70 13.60
C GLN A 19 6.29 -16.61 13.50
N GLY A 20 5.63 -17.76 13.37
CA GLY A 20 4.18 -17.84 13.36
C GLY A 20 3.54 -17.27 12.09
N TRP A 21 2.29 -16.81 12.19
CA TRP A 21 1.48 -16.43 11.03
C TRP A 21 1.48 -14.94 10.69
N PHE A 22 1.86 -14.08 11.64
CA PHE A 22 1.73 -12.62 11.56
C PHE A 22 3.04 -11.94 11.95
N ARG A 23 3.34 -10.80 11.32
CA ARG A 23 4.41 -9.89 11.75
C ARG A 23 3.92 -9.03 12.92
N ASN A 24 4.85 -8.38 13.60
CA ASN A 24 4.52 -7.45 14.69
C ASN A 24 3.57 -6.34 14.21
N VAL A 25 3.80 -5.77 13.02
CA VAL A 25 2.93 -4.75 12.43
C VAL A 25 1.52 -5.29 12.17
N ASP A 26 1.38 -6.52 11.67
CA ASP A 26 0.08 -7.12 11.39
C ASP A 26 -0.72 -7.33 12.69
N ILE A 27 -0.05 -7.75 13.77
CA ILE A 27 -0.65 -7.90 15.10
C ILE A 27 -1.17 -6.56 15.62
N VAL A 28 -0.36 -5.50 15.50
CA VAL A 28 -0.75 -4.14 15.90
C VAL A 28 -1.94 -3.67 15.07
N MET A 29 -1.89 -3.83 13.74
CA MET A 29 -2.99 -3.45 12.85
C MET A 29 -4.30 -4.15 13.23
N ARG A 30 -4.25 -5.45 13.55
CA ARG A 30 -5.44 -6.19 14.01
C ARG A 30 -5.97 -5.68 15.36
N ARG A 31 -5.09 -5.32 16.30
CA ARG A 31 -5.48 -4.71 17.59
C ARG A 31 -6.18 -3.36 17.39
N LEU A 32 -5.79 -2.61 16.36
CA LEU A 32 -6.43 -1.35 15.96
C LEU A 32 -7.75 -1.56 15.17
N GLY A 33 -8.20 -2.80 14.98
CA GLY A 33 -9.45 -3.12 14.29
C GLY A 33 -9.31 -3.30 12.78
N TYR A 34 -8.09 -3.24 12.22
CA TYR A 34 -7.88 -3.48 10.80
C TYR A 34 -7.88 -4.97 10.47
N LYS A 35 -8.58 -5.32 9.37
CA LYS A 35 -8.74 -6.71 8.91
C LYS A 35 -7.63 -7.11 7.94
N VAL A 36 -6.38 -7.15 8.41
CA VAL A 36 -5.25 -7.67 7.63
C VAL A 36 -5.19 -9.19 7.68
N LEU A 37 -4.84 -9.80 6.54
CA LEU A 37 -4.68 -11.25 6.42
C LEU A 37 -3.26 -11.66 6.85
N PRO A 38 -3.07 -12.89 7.39
CA PRO A 38 -1.74 -13.34 7.76
C PRO A 38 -0.85 -13.56 6.52
N PRO A 39 0.40 -13.04 6.51
CA PRO A 39 1.35 -13.28 5.42
C PRO A 39 1.61 -14.75 5.10
N MET A 40 1.45 -15.65 6.08
CA MET A 40 1.68 -17.10 5.92
C MET A 40 0.49 -17.87 5.32
N TRP A 41 -0.62 -17.21 5.00
CA TRP A 41 -1.68 -17.85 4.21
C TRP A 41 -1.16 -18.17 2.80
N LYS A 42 -1.41 -19.38 2.29
CA LYS A 42 -0.87 -19.85 0.98
C LYS A 42 -1.02 -18.83 -0.15
N GLY A 43 -2.20 -18.24 -0.31
CA GLY A 43 -2.44 -17.22 -1.34
C GLY A 43 -1.67 -15.92 -1.10
N MET A 44 -1.47 -15.55 0.17
CA MET A 44 -0.69 -14.37 0.54
C MET A 44 0.81 -14.62 0.38
N GLN A 45 1.33 -15.81 0.67
CA GLN A 45 2.76 -16.14 0.54
C GLN A 45 3.27 -15.84 -0.86
N MET A 46 2.53 -16.24 -1.90
CA MET A 46 2.88 -15.95 -3.30
C MET A 46 2.94 -14.45 -3.59
N LEU A 47 2.05 -13.65 -2.98
CA LEU A 47 2.04 -12.20 -3.13
C LEU A 47 3.24 -11.57 -2.43
N VAL A 48 3.56 -12.02 -1.22
CA VAL A 48 4.73 -11.57 -0.45
C VAL A 48 6.02 -11.87 -1.17
N GLU A 49 6.21 -13.09 -1.67
CA GLU A 49 7.39 -13.46 -2.47
C GLU A 49 7.56 -12.56 -3.70
N ARG A 50 6.47 -12.34 -4.42
CA ARG A 50 6.47 -11.46 -5.60
C ARG A 50 6.79 -10.01 -5.22
N ALA A 51 6.19 -9.50 -4.14
CA ALA A 51 6.41 -8.14 -3.68
C ALA A 51 7.84 -7.92 -3.19
N VAL A 52 8.43 -8.87 -2.47
CA VAL A 52 9.85 -8.86 -2.07
C VAL A 52 10.76 -8.87 -3.29
N ARG A 53 10.48 -9.71 -4.30
CA ARG A 53 11.26 -9.73 -5.54
C ARG A 53 11.20 -8.38 -6.28
N ILE A 54 10.00 -7.81 -6.43
CA ILE A 54 9.82 -6.50 -7.06
C ILE A 54 10.54 -5.41 -6.27
N LYS A 55 10.42 -5.42 -4.94
CA LYS A 55 11.13 -4.50 -4.06
C LYS A 55 12.63 -4.53 -4.32
N ASN A 56 13.24 -5.71 -4.27
CA ASN A 56 14.69 -5.85 -4.43
C ASN A 56 15.15 -5.32 -5.80
N LEU A 57 14.45 -5.68 -6.89
CA LEU A 57 14.77 -5.20 -8.23
C LEU A 57 14.66 -3.67 -8.38
N LEU A 58 13.68 -3.05 -7.72
CA LEU A 58 13.51 -1.59 -7.71
C LEU A 58 14.60 -0.91 -6.87
N GLU A 59 14.90 -1.45 -5.69
CA GLU A 59 15.93 -0.90 -4.79
C GLU A 59 17.34 -1.04 -5.39
N GLU A 60 17.62 -2.11 -6.14
CA GLU A 60 18.88 -2.30 -6.89
C GLU A 60 19.15 -1.16 -7.89
N VAL A 61 18.10 -0.55 -8.46
CA VAL A 61 18.22 0.60 -9.37
C VAL A 61 18.00 1.95 -8.68
N GLY A 62 18.02 1.96 -7.34
CA GLY A 62 17.94 3.17 -6.51
C GLY A 62 16.53 3.72 -6.31
N ILE A 63 15.49 2.91 -6.51
CA ILE A 63 14.10 3.30 -6.28
C ILE A 63 13.69 2.86 -4.87
N HIS A 64 13.22 3.79 -4.05
CA HIS A 64 12.75 3.47 -2.71
C HIS A 64 11.37 2.78 -2.77
N VAL A 65 11.13 1.78 -1.93
CA VAL A 65 9.89 1.02 -1.92
C VAL A 65 9.23 1.04 -0.54
N LEU A 66 7.96 1.44 -0.52
CA LEU A 66 7.12 1.48 0.68
C LEU A 66 6.05 0.39 0.63
N GLU A 67 5.81 -0.26 1.76
CA GLU A 67 4.66 -1.13 1.96
C GLU A 67 3.41 -0.32 2.34
N THR A 68 2.23 -0.73 1.87
CA THR A 68 0.95 -0.24 2.41
C THR A 68 -0.12 -1.33 2.42
N HIS A 69 -1.24 -1.03 3.06
CA HIS A 69 -2.51 -1.77 2.95
C HIS A 69 -3.62 -0.73 2.73
N PRO A 70 -4.05 -0.49 1.46
CA PRO A 70 -4.91 0.62 1.07
C PRO A 70 -6.16 0.75 1.92
N ARG A 71 -6.80 -0.39 2.21
CA ARG A 71 -8.01 -0.41 3.04
C ARG A 71 -7.76 0.13 4.45
N SER A 72 -6.64 -0.23 5.08
CA SER A 72 -6.28 0.33 6.39
C SER A 72 -5.89 1.80 6.29
N ALA A 73 -5.15 2.18 5.24
CA ALA A 73 -4.66 3.54 5.07
C ALA A 73 -5.82 4.55 4.97
N TRP A 74 -6.82 4.30 4.12
CA TRP A 74 -7.95 5.23 4.03
C TRP A 74 -8.84 5.21 5.27
N LEU A 75 -9.00 4.06 5.94
CA LEU A 75 -9.72 4.00 7.23
C LEU A 75 -9.03 4.83 8.33
N ALA A 76 -7.69 4.86 8.33
CA ALA A 76 -6.90 5.66 9.26
C ALA A 76 -6.99 7.17 8.96
N SER A 77 -7.32 7.56 7.73
CA SER A 77 -7.28 8.97 7.26
C SER A 77 -8.45 9.87 7.71
N SER A 78 -9.30 9.37 8.62
CA SER A 78 -10.58 10.00 9.03
C SER A 78 -11.56 10.26 7.87
N CYS A 79 -11.30 9.71 6.68
CA CYS A 79 -12.18 9.82 5.53
C CYS A 79 -13.20 8.69 5.53
N ASN A 80 -14.42 8.98 5.05
CA ASN A 80 -15.51 8.00 4.99
C ASN A 80 -15.47 7.10 3.73
N SER A 81 -14.55 7.36 2.80
CA SER A 81 -14.37 6.56 1.58
C SER A 81 -12.93 6.66 1.05
N PRO A 82 -12.45 5.65 0.30
CA PRO A 82 -11.14 5.70 -0.32
C PRO A 82 -10.99 6.85 -1.32
N ILE A 83 -12.06 7.17 -2.07
CA ILE A 83 -12.06 8.30 -3.01
C ILE A 83 -11.82 9.61 -2.27
N LYS A 84 -12.48 9.84 -1.13
CA LYS A 84 -12.25 11.05 -0.32
C LYS A 84 -10.83 11.14 0.23
N ALA A 85 -10.23 10.01 0.61
CA ALA A 85 -8.83 9.96 1.02
C ALA A 85 -7.89 10.36 -0.14
N VAL A 86 -8.16 9.86 -1.36
CA VAL A 86 -7.41 10.24 -2.56
C VAL A 86 -7.58 11.73 -2.89
N GLU A 87 -8.81 12.23 -2.96
CA GLU A 87 -9.12 13.64 -3.25
C GLU A 87 -8.48 14.61 -2.25
N ARG A 88 -8.36 14.21 -0.98
CA ARG A 88 -7.72 15.02 0.07
C ARG A 88 -6.23 15.22 -0.18
N VAL A 89 -5.55 14.21 -0.73
CA VAL A 89 -4.09 14.17 -0.85
C VAL A 89 -3.61 14.54 -2.26
N CYS A 90 -4.24 13.93 -3.27
CA CYS A 90 -3.92 14.03 -4.68
C CYS A 90 -4.85 15.04 -5.35
N ARG A 91 -4.34 16.23 -5.67
CA ARG A 91 -5.09 17.24 -6.43
C ARG A 91 -5.17 16.83 -7.91
N ASN A 92 -6.33 17.07 -8.53
CA ASN A 92 -6.54 16.91 -9.98
C ASN A 92 -6.28 15.50 -10.52
N VAL A 93 -6.70 14.44 -9.81
CA VAL A 93 -6.70 13.09 -10.40
C VAL A 93 -7.66 13.09 -11.59
N PRO A 94 -7.19 12.79 -12.82
CA PRO A 94 -8.03 12.88 -14.02
C PRO A 94 -9.08 11.76 -14.06
N GLY A 95 -10.24 12.07 -14.62
CA GLY A 95 -11.35 11.13 -14.82
C GLY A 95 -12.35 11.08 -13.65
N ASP A 96 -13.44 10.34 -13.85
CA ASP A 96 -14.43 10.09 -12.81
C ASP A 96 -13.98 8.94 -11.91
N LEU A 97 -13.50 9.27 -10.71
CA LEU A 97 -13.05 8.29 -9.72
C LEU A 97 -14.14 7.28 -9.33
N LYS A 98 -15.42 7.67 -9.39
CA LYS A 98 -16.53 6.76 -9.04
C LYS A 98 -16.75 5.67 -10.08
N ALA A 99 -16.31 5.90 -11.32
CA ALA A 99 -16.39 4.93 -12.40
C ALA A 99 -15.21 3.94 -12.44
N LEU A 100 -14.19 4.13 -11.59
CA LEU A 100 -13.01 3.29 -11.58
C LEU A 100 -13.25 1.96 -10.84
N LYS A 101 -12.54 0.93 -11.29
CA LYS A 101 -12.51 -0.37 -10.59
C LYS A 101 -11.84 -0.23 -9.23
N LYS A 102 -12.26 -1.05 -8.26
CA LYS A 102 -11.72 -1.06 -6.90
C LYS A 102 -10.19 -1.13 -6.86
N ASP A 103 -9.57 -2.02 -7.63
CA ASP A 103 -8.11 -2.19 -7.60
C ASP A 103 -7.37 -0.93 -8.08
N VAL A 104 -7.97 -0.15 -8.99
CA VAL A 104 -7.43 1.15 -9.42
C VAL A 104 -7.55 2.17 -8.29
N ILE A 105 -8.67 2.16 -7.56
CA ILE A 105 -8.84 3.01 -6.38
C ILE A 105 -7.84 2.65 -5.28
N ASP A 106 -7.60 1.37 -5.02
CA ASP A 106 -6.61 0.90 -4.04
C ASP A 106 -5.19 1.34 -4.44
N ALA A 107 -4.85 1.32 -5.74
CA ALA A 107 -3.60 1.87 -6.26
C ALA A 107 -3.50 3.40 -6.09
N LEU A 108 -4.60 4.14 -6.26
CA LEU A 108 -4.64 5.58 -5.99
C LEU A 108 -4.50 5.90 -4.50
N VAL A 109 -5.04 5.06 -3.61
CA VAL A 109 -4.82 5.20 -2.16
C VAL A 109 -3.35 4.91 -1.83
N ALA A 110 -2.72 3.91 -2.46
CA ALA A 110 -1.29 3.67 -2.31
C ALA A 110 -0.45 4.87 -2.78
N LEU A 111 -0.83 5.51 -3.89
CA LEU A 111 -0.24 6.77 -4.33
C LEU A 111 -0.40 7.87 -3.28
N ALA A 112 -1.60 8.05 -2.70
CA ALA A 112 -1.85 9.03 -1.65
C ALA A 112 -0.95 8.80 -0.42
N VAL A 113 -0.78 7.55 0.00
CA VAL A 113 0.17 7.19 1.06
C VAL A 113 1.60 7.61 0.70
N GLY A 114 2.04 7.35 -0.54
CA GLY A 114 3.36 7.77 -1.01
C GLY A 114 3.54 9.29 -1.01
N VAL A 115 2.50 10.04 -1.37
CA VAL A 115 2.51 11.51 -1.35
C VAL A 115 2.65 12.04 0.08
N GLU A 116 1.89 11.51 1.05
CA GLU A 116 2.00 11.91 2.46
C GLU A 116 3.36 11.52 3.06
N TYR A 117 3.87 10.34 2.73
CA TYR A 117 5.22 9.91 3.13
C TYR A 117 6.30 10.91 2.66
N VAL A 118 6.23 11.37 1.40
CA VAL A 118 7.16 12.37 0.85
C VAL A 118 6.99 13.74 1.52
N ARG A 119 5.77 14.08 1.98
CA ARG A 119 5.50 15.31 2.74
C ARG A 119 5.96 15.24 4.19
N GLY A 120 6.25 14.04 4.71
CA GLY A 120 6.67 13.82 6.09
C GLY A 120 5.53 13.77 7.11
N ASN A 121 4.32 13.40 6.65
CA ASN A 121 3.11 13.27 7.49
C ASN A 121 2.80 11.81 7.84
#